data_AF-A0ABD3P6X4-F1
#
_entry.id   AF-A0ABD3P6X4-F1
#
_cell.length_a   1.000
_cell.length_b   1.000
_cell.length_c   1.000
_cell.angle_alpha   90.00
_cell.angle_beta   90.00
_cell.angle_gamma   90.00
#
_symmetry.space_group_name_H-M   'P 1'
#
loop_
_entity.id
_entity.type
_entity.pdbx_description
1 polymer ?
#
loop_
_entity_poly.entity_id
_entity_poly.type
_entity_poly.pdbx_seq_one_letter_code
_entity_poly.pdbx_strand_id
1 'polypeptide(L)'
;MKESPQLKHYVERLGLPRACLPTIADIYNQMDARIWVVENSYAMNKKDSHVIKSTANYERIDKKDGVSRWSELLQCIDFHTKMAARCWIPTKYWLVNEPDGNLPKRFGLCWGHPDEVSGELEQALQIINNVKLDAKVNPLGHQLSRIEKYLSKESSRLKEKGEFVGVVVCTQGVPTDDRGNKGHEVVKDFVKSLASLSASPVKIIFRLCTDNDQVVDFYNTLDANEKCACDVLDDFWGEVS
;
A
#
# COMPACT_ATOMS: atom_id res chain seq x y z
N MET A 1 -27.37 1.87 -0.90
CA MET A 1 -26.17 2.49 -0.32
C MET A 1 -25.90 1.88 1.04
N LYS A 2 -24.74 1.24 1.23
CA LYS A 2 -24.21 0.93 2.56
C LYS A 2 -23.34 2.10 3.00
N GLU A 3 -23.92 3.29 3.21
CA GLU A 3 -23.14 4.33 3.89
C GLU A 3 -22.90 3.86 5.33
N SER A 4 -21.65 3.53 5.66
CA SER A 4 -21.25 3.35 7.05
C SER A 4 -21.31 4.72 7.73
N PRO A 5 -22.17 4.92 8.76
CA PRO A 5 -22.18 6.16 9.53
C PRO A 5 -20.80 6.49 10.14
N GLN A 6 -19.98 5.47 10.36
CA GLN A 6 -18.61 5.62 10.85
C GLN A 6 -17.68 6.28 9.83
N LEU A 7 -17.80 5.94 8.53
CA LEU A 7 -17.02 6.58 7.47
C LEU A 7 -17.33 8.07 7.39
N LYS A 8 -18.62 8.43 7.30
CA LYS A 8 -19.04 9.83 7.17
C LYS A 8 -18.52 10.67 8.33
N HIS A 9 -18.72 10.21 9.56
CA HIS A 9 -18.24 10.91 10.75
C HIS A 9 -16.70 11.00 10.81
N TYR A 10 -15.99 9.97 10.35
CA TYR A 10 -14.53 10.00 10.30
C TYR A 10 -14.01 11.01 9.28
N VAL A 11 -14.55 10.99 8.05
CA VAL A 11 -14.10 11.88 6.97
C VAL A 11 -14.44 13.34 7.28
N GLU A 12 -15.59 13.62 7.88
CA GLU A 12 -15.95 14.97 8.36
C GLU A 12 -14.95 15.50 9.40
N ARG A 13 -14.42 14.62 10.26
CA ARG A 13 -13.38 14.97 11.26
C ARG A 13 -12.00 15.23 10.66
N LEU A 14 -11.73 14.77 9.43
CA LEU A 14 -10.47 15.06 8.75
C LEU A 14 -10.38 16.50 8.23
N GLY A 15 -11.47 17.28 8.32
CA GLY A 15 -11.49 18.68 7.85
C GLY A 15 -11.38 18.82 6.33
N LEU A 16 -11.68 17.75 5.58
CA LEU A 16 -11.61 17.76 4.11
C LEU A 16 -12.70 18.65 3.51
N PRO A 17 -12.47 19.22 2.30
CA PRO A 17 -13.49 19.97 1.59
C PRO A 17 -14.77 19.16 1.42
N ARG A 18 -15.93 19.74 1.77
CA ARG A 18 -17.23 19.05 1.70
C ARG A 18 -17.55 18.49 0.31
N ALA A 19 -17.04 19.15 -0.74
CA ALA A 19 -17.21 18.72 -2.13
C ALA A 19 -16.56 17.36 -2.44
N CYS A 20 -15.56 16.94 -1.67
CA CYS A 20 -14.87 15.65 -1.86
C CYS A 20 -15.60 14.48 -1.17
N LEU A 21 -16.49 14.76 -0.21
CA LEU A 21 -17.16 13.71 0.58
C LEU A 21 -17.96 12.71 -0.27
N PRO A 22 -18.75 13.13 -1.29
CA PRO A 22 -19.48 12.20 -2.14
C PRO A 22 -18.55 11.24 -2.88
N THR A 23 -17.47 11.76 -3.46
CA THR A 23 -16.47 10.94 -4.17
C THR A 23 -15.79 9.93 -3.25
N ILE A 24 -15.46 10.34 -2.01
CA ILE A 24 -14.89 9.43 -1.00
C ILE A 24 -15.89 8.32 -0.64
N ALA A 25 -17.16 8.67 -0.45
CA ALA A 25 -18.21 7.70 -0.16
C ALA A 25 -18.44 6.73 -1.31
N ASP A 26 -18.43 7.22 -2.56
CA ASP A 26 -18.58 6.39 -3.77
C ASP A 26 -17.43 5.41 -3.91
N ILE A 27 -16.18 5.89 -3.77
CA ILE A 27 -14.99 5.04 -3.83
C ILE A 27 -15.03 3.99 -2.70
N TYR A 28 -15.39 4.39 -1.49
CA TYR A 28 -15.52 3.46 -0.37
C TYR A 28 -16.56 2.37 -0.64
N ASN A 29 -17.73 2.75 -1.17
CA ASN A 29 -18.82 1.81 -1.45
C ASN A 29 -18.49 0.84 -2.60
N GLN A 30 -17.62 1.22 -3.53
CA GLN A 30 -17.16 0.37 -4.64
C GLN A 30 -15.92 -0.46 -4.29
N MET A 31 -15.22 -0.14 -3.19
CA MET A 31 -14.00 -0.84 -2.81
C MET A 31 -14.34 -2.05 -1.93
N ASP A 32 -14.11 -3.25 -2.46
CA ASP A 32 -14.33 -4.51 -1.74
C ASP A 32 -13.29 -4.70 -0.63
N ALA A 33 -12.02 -4.43 -0.94
CA ALA A 33 -10.91 -4.59 -0.02
C ALA A 33 -9.67 -3.80 -0.47
N ARG A 34 -8.66 -3.74 0.42
CA ARG A 34 -7.30 -3.26 0.13
C ARG A 34 -6.25 -4.34 0.31
N ILE A 35 -5.25 -4.36 -0.56
CA ILE A 35 -4.03 -5.15 -0.43
C ILE A 35 -2.84 -4.19 -0.46
N TRP A 36 -2.06 -4.18 0.61
CA TRP A 36 -0.79 -3.48 0.69
C TRP A 36 0.34 -4.46 0.36
N VAL A 37 1.05 -4.23 -0.73
CA VAL A 37 2.28 -4.95 -1.08
C VAL A 37 3.44 -4.15 -0.51
N VAL A 38 4.10 -4.69 0.51
CA VAL A 38 5.03 -3.94 1.34
C VAL A 38 6.45 -4.44 1.09
N GLU A 39 7.28 -3.63 0.42
CA GLU A 39 8.71 -3.93 0.31
C GLU A 39 9.36 -3.93 1.69
N ASN A 40 9.90 -5.08 2.09
CA ASN A 40 10.65 -5.29 3.34
C ASN A 40 12.09 -5.74 3.04
N SER A 41 12.74 -5.10 2.07
CA SER A 41 14.14 -5.36 1.71
C SER A 41 15.09 -4.51 2.57
N TYR A 42 16.38 -4.88 2.59
CA TYR A 42 17.44 -4.12 3.25
C TYR A 42 17.56 -2.69 2.73
N ALA A 43 17.21 -2.43 1.47
CA ALA A 43 17.26 -1.08 0.90
C ALA A 43 16.32 -0.10 1.62
N MET A 44 15.27 -0.61 2.27
CA MET A 44 14.36 0.19 3.09
C MET A 44 15.00 0.73 4.39
N ASN A 45 16.20 0.27 4.77
CA ASN A 45 16.97 0.83 5.88
C ASN A 45 17.63 2.18 5.56
N LYS A 46 17.70 2.58 4.28
CA LYS A 46 18.36 3.82 3.89
C LYS A 46 17.72 5.01 4.60
N LYS A 47 18.56 5.85 5.21
CA LYS A 47 18.18 6.96 6.09
C LYS A 47 18.10 8.29 5.35
N ASP A 48 17.29 8.33 4.31
CA ASP A 48 17.06 9.50 3.46
C ASP A 48 15.61 9.97 3.47
N SER A 49 14.76 9.39 4.34
CA SER A 49 13.34 9.71 4.44
C SER A 49 13.02 10.65 5.61
N HIS A 50 11.75 11.00 5.73
CA HIS A 50 11.23 11.98 6.66
C HIS A 50 10.02 11.42 7.43
N VAL A 51 9.82 11.84 8.68
CA VAL A 51 8.57 11.55 9.41
C VAL A 51 8.01 12.82 10.01
N ILE A 52 6.68 12.88 10.06
CA ILE A 52 5.95 13.96 10.72
C ILE A 52 5.75 13.59 12.19
N LYS A 53 6.11 14.50 13.09
CA LYS A 53 5.70 14.43 14.49
C LYS A 53 4.73 15.57 14.76
N SER A 54 3.47 15.24 15.00
CA SER A 54 2.50 16.21 15.49
C SER A 54 2.39 16.11 17.01
N THR A 55 2.30 17.26 17.68
CA THR A 55 1.78 17.31 19.06
C THR A 55 0.32 16.84 19.08
N ALA A 56 -0.19 16.36 20.22
CA ALA A 56 -1.54 15.80 20.36
C ALA A 56 -2.68 16.71 19.84
N ASN A 57 -2.46 18.04 19.77
CA ASN A 57 -3.42 19.02 19.28
C ASN A 57 -3.13 19.54 17.86
N TYR A 58 -2.16 18.97 17.13
CA TYR A 58 -1.66 19.47 15.83
C TYR A 58 -1.13 20.93 15.84
N GLU A 59 -0.97 21.55 17.01
CA GLU A 59 -0.44 22.90 17.17
C GLU A 59 0.99 23.04 16.65
N ARG A 60 1.76 21.96 16.70
CA ARG A 60 3.11 21.88 16.15
C ARG A 60 3.29 20.61 15.35
N ILE A 61 3.75 20.79 14.11
CA ILE A 61 4.15 19.73 13.18
C ILE A 61 5.67 19.86 13.03
N ASP A 62 6.42 18.93 13.63
CA ASP A 62 7.86 18.84 13.47
C ASP A 62 8.19 17.80 12.40
N LYS A 63 9.01 18.19 11.42
CA LYS A 63 9.64 17.25 10.48
C LYS A 63 10.88 16.66 11.14
N LYS A 64 11.02 15.33 11.11
CA LYS A 64 12.27 14.65 11.48
C LYS A 64 12.89 14.01 10.26
N ASP A 65 14.03 14.55 9.84
CA ASP A 65 14.81 14.07 8.70
C ASP A 65 15.76 12.93 9.09
N GLY A 66 16.29 12.24 8.07
CA GLY A 66 17.31 11.20 8.24
C GLY A 66 16.78 9.93 8.91
N VAL A 67 15.48 9.66 8.76
CA VAL A 67 14.88 8.40 9.18
C VAL A 67 14.89 7.40 8.04
N SER A 68 14.68 6.11 8.35
CA SER A 68 14.66 5.11 7.29
C SER A 68 13.40 5.21 6.45
N ARG A 69 13.49 4.85 5.17
CA ARG A 69 12.33 4.64 4.27
C ARG A 69 11.27 3.74 4.90
N TRP A 70 11.71 2.70 5.62
CA TRP A 70 10.81 1.86 6.41
C TRP A 70 10.06 2.62 7.50
N SER A 71 10.72 3.52 8.23
CA SER A 71 10.09 4.28 9.32
C SER A 71 8.98 5.22 8.80
N GLU A 72 9.23 5.88 7.67
CA GLU A 72 8.25 6.70 6.97
C GLU A 72 7.09 5.86 6.40
N LEU A 73 7.40 4.70 5.81
CA LEU A 73 6.40 3.74 5.36
C LEU A 73 5.51 3.26 6.52
N LEU A 74 6.11 2.90 7.67
CA LEU A 74 5.40 2.46 8.87
C LEU A 74 4.44 3.52 9.42
N GLN A 75 4.81 4.81 9.41
CA GLN A 75 3.91 5.88 9.85
C GLN A 75 2.62 5.94 9.01
N CYS A 76 2.76 5.81 7.69
CA CYS A 76 1.62 5.78 6.78
C CYS A 76 0.81 4.48 6.91
N ILE A 77 1.47 3.32 7.04
CA ILE A 77 0.79 2.04 7.31
C ILE A 77 0.00 2.12 8.63
N ASP A 78 0.59 2.65 9.70
CA ASP A 78 -0.07 2.83 10.99
C ASP A 78 -1.36 3.65 10.85
N PHE A 79 -1.27 4.81 10.19
CA PHE A 79 -2.43 5.65 9.88
C PHE A 79 -3.51 4.88 9.11
N HIS A 80 -3.15 4.23 8.00
CA HIS A 80 -4.12 3.52 7.17
C HIS A 80 -4.69 2.25 7.82
N THR A 81 -3.94 1.59 8.71
CA THR A 81 -4.41 0.44 9.50
C THR A 81 -5.47 0.89 10.50
N LYS A 82 -5.18 1.97 11.26
CA LYS A 82 -6.14 2.55 12.21
C LYS A 82 -7.40 3.07 11.52
N MET A 83 -7.23 3.72 10.37
CA MET A 83 -8.35 4.14 9.53
C MET A 83 -9.17 2.94 9.05
N ALA A 84 -8.52 1.85 8.62
CA ALA A 84 -9.19 0.63 8.19
C ALA A 84 -10.08 0.05 9.28
N ALA A 85 -9.53 -0.11 10.48
CA ALA A 85 -10.23 -0.61 11.65
C ALA A 85 -11.47 0.24 11.98
N ARG A 86 -11.30 1.57 11.94
CA ARG A 86 -12.37 2.51 12.28
C ARG A 86 -13.48 2.57 11.24
N CYS A 87 -13.13 2.45 9.96
CA CYS A 87 -14.06 2.57 8.84
C CYS A 87 -14.50 1.21 8.30
N TRP A 88 -14.14 0.10 8.94
CA TRP A 88 -14.42 -1.25 8.46
C TRP A 88 -13.97 -1.49 7.01
N ILE A 89 -12.69 -1.24 6.71
CA ILE A 89 -12.13 -1.48 5.38
C ILE A 89 -11.30 -2.77 5.41
N PRO A 90 -11.80 -3.90 4.85
CA PRO A 90 -11.03 -5.13 4.75
C PRO A 90 -9.66 -4.85 4.14
N THR A 91 -8.60 -5.08 4.90
CA THR A 91 -7.24 -4.72 4.49
C THR A 91 -6.30 -5.90 4.73
N LYS A 92 -5.50 -6.25 3.73
CA LYS A 92 -4.43 -7.25 3.84
C LYS A 92 -3.08 -6.60 3.58
N TYR A 93 -2.07 -7.03 4.32
CA TYR A 93 -0.67 -6.67 4.12
C TYR A 93 0.08 -7.91 3.64
N TRP A 94 0.81 -7.77 2.54
CA TRP A 94 1.60 -8.81 1.90
C TRP A 94 3.03 -8.31 1.82
N LEU A 95 3.90 -8.86 2.66
CA LEU A 95 5.33 -8.55 2.59
C LEU A 95 5.90 -9.12 1.29
N VAL A 96 6.81 -8.38 0.65
CA VAL A 96 7.43 -8.84 -0.59
C VAL A 96 8.33 -10.05 -0.34
N ASN A 97 9.20 -9.91 0.65
CA ASN A 97 10.14 -10.93 1.10
C ASN A 97 9.55 -11.74 2.27
N GLU A 98 10.00 -12.98 2.41
CA GLU A 98 9.69 -13.76 3.61
C GLU A 98 10.24 -13.03 4.84
N PRO A 99 9.41 -12.75 5.87
CA PRO A 99 9.90 -12.21 7.12
C PRO A 99 10.66 -13.30 7.90
N ASP A 100 11.65 -12.90 8.70
CA ASP A 100 12.33 -13.83 9.59
C ASP A 100 11.47 -14.27 10.78
N GLY A 101 11.82 -15.41 11.36
CA GLY A 101 11.14 -15.98 12.53
C GLY A 101 9.78 -16.60 12.17
N ASN A 102 8.84 -16.57 13.12
CA ASN A 102 7.48 -17.09 12.93
C ASN A 102 6.48 -16.00 12.52
N LEU A 103 6.95 -14.87 11.98
CA LEU A 103 6.07 -13.81 11.51
C LEU A 103 5.36 -14.24 10.21
N PRO A 104 4.05 -13.97 10.07
CA PRO A 104 3.34 -14.31 8.85
C PRO A 104 3.71 -13.33 7.73
N LYS A 105 3.98 -13.84 6.53
CA LYS A 105 4.17 -13.01 5.33
C LYS A 105 2.92 -12.22 4.93
N ARG A 106 1.75 -12.73 5.30
CA ARG A 106 0.44 -12.15 4.98
C ARG A 106 -0.40 -12.05 6.24
N PHE A 107 -0.95 -10.87 6.49
CA PHE A 107 -1.80 -10.59 7.64
C PHE A 107 -2.81 -9.50 7.27
N GLY A 108 -3.76 -9.17 8.14
CA GLY A 108 -4.80 -8.21 7.81
C GLY A 108 -5.79 -7.99 8.95
N LEU A 109 -6.82 -7.21 8.66
CA LEU A 109 -7.89 -6.86 9.58
C LEU A 109 -9.19 -6.57 8.82
N CYS A 110 -10.30 -6.58 9.56
CA CYS A 110 -11.66 -6.37 9.09
C CYS A 110 -12.14 -7.47 8.12
N TRP A 111 -11.69 -8.71 8.31
CA TRP A 111 -12.16 -9.88 7.55
C TRP A 111 -13.10 -10.79 8.36
N GLY A 112 -13.02 -10.71 9.69
CA GLY A 112 -13.85 -11.46 10.62
C GLY A 112 -15.01 -10.64 11.20
N HIS A 113 -15.30 -10.85 12.48
CA HIS A 113 -16.39 -10.19 13.18
C HIS A 113 -15.97 -8.82 13.74
N PRO A 114 -16.89 -7.82 13.86
CA PRO A 114 -16.56 -6.52 14.44
C PRO A 114 -15.85 -6.52 15.79
N ASP A 115 -16.16 -7.49 16.64
CA ASP A 115 -15.55 -7.62 17.97
C ASP A 115 -14.06 -8.04 17.91
N GLU A 116 -13.61 -8.60 16.79
CA GLU A 116 -12.24 -9.09 16.61
C GLU A 116 -11.28 -7.98 16.14
N VAL A 117 -11.81 -6.89 15.57
CA VAL A 117 -10.99 -5.85 14.90
C VAL A 117 -9.99 -5.17 15.83
N SER A 118 -10.29 -5.04 17.12
CA SER A 118 -9.32 -4.48 18.07
C SER A 118 -8.10 -5.39 18.21
N GLY A 119 -8.30 -6.70 18.28
CA GLY A 119 -7.23 -7.69 18.33
C GLY A 119 -6.49 -7.83 17.00
N GLU A 120 -7.22 -7.81 15.87
CA GLU A 120 -6.61 -7.82 14.52
C GLU A 120 -5.74 -6.57 14.29
N LEU A 121 -6.20 -5.39 14.73
CA LEU A 121 -5.45 -4.14 14.67
C LEU A 121 -4.15 -4.24 15.48
N GLU A 122 -4.23 -4.67 16.73
CA GLU A 122 -3.05 -4.85 17.57
C GLU A 122 -2.07 -5.84 16.94
N GLN A 123 -2.57 -6.99 16.47
CA GLN A 123 -1.75 -8.00 15.82
C GLN A 123 -1.08 -7.48 14.54
N ALA A 124 -1.81 -6.79 13.67
CA ALA A 124 -1.27 -6.25 12.42
C ALA A 124 -0.15 -5.22 12.70
N LEU A 125 -0.36 -4.34 13.68
CA LEU A 125 0.66 -3.37 14.09
C LEU A 125 1.87 -4.05 14.76
N GLN A 126 1.64 -5.07 15.59
CA GLN A 126 2.74 -5.86 16.17
C GLN A 126 3.57 -6.56 15.10
N ILE A 127 2.92 -7.21 14.12
CA ILE A 127 3.64 -7.92 13.05
C ILE A 127 4.51 -6.94 12.26
N ILE A 128 3.93 -5.86 11.74
CA ILE A 128 4.66 -4.93 10.87
C ILE A 128 5.83 -4.25 11.59
N ASN A 129 5.68 -3.92 12.89
CA ASN A 129 6.74 -3.31 13.68
C ASN A 129 7.90 -4.28 14.01
N ASN A 130 7.67 -5.60 13.92
CA ASN A 130 8.70 -6.61 14.19
C ASN A 130 9.37 -7.17 12.92
N VAL A 131 9.00 -6.68 11.73
CA VAL A 131 9.63 -7.08 10.47
C VAL A 131 11.10 -6.65 10.45
N LYS A 132 11.99 -7.60 10.17
CA LYS A 132 13.41 -7.34 9.88
C LYS A 132 13.63 -7.08 8.40
N LEU A 133 14.61 -6.24 8.10
CA LEU A 133 14.93 -5.75 6.76
C LEU A 133 16.28 -6.31 6.30
N ASP A 134 16.39 -7.64 6.25
CA ASP A 134 17.66 -8.31 5.95
C ASP A 134 17.72 -8.83 4.50
N ALA A 135 16.57 -8.92 3.83
CA ALA A 135 16.46 -9.42 2.46
C ALA A 135 17.13 -8.49 1.44
N LYS A 136 18.03 -9.02 0.61
CA LYS A 136 18.77 -8.24 -0.41
C LYS A 136 18.06 -8.18 -1.77
N VAL A 137 16.81 -8.63 -1.83
CA VAL A 137 16.03 -8.78 -3.06
C VAL A 137 14.70 -8.04 -2.95
N ASN A 138 14.12 -7.68 -4.10
CA ASN A 138 12.79 -7.10 -4.23
C ASN A 138 12.04 -7.78 -5.41
N PRO A 139 11.62 -9.05 -5.27
CA PRO A 139 10.91 -9.82 -6.30
C PRO A 139 9.44 -9.38 -6.47
N LEU A 140 9.24 -8.09 -6.70
CA LEU A 140 7.91 -7.47 -6.74
C LEU A 140 7.03 -8.06 -7.84
N GLY A 141 7.58 -8.30 -9.03
CA GLY A 141 6.84 -8.89 -10.15
C GLY A 141 6.25 -10.26 -9.81
N HIS A 142 7.01 -11.11 -9.12
CA HIS A 142 6.53 -12.41 -8.65
C HIS A 142 5.40 -12.26 -7.61
N GLN A 143 5.47 -11.27 -6.73
CA GLN A 143 4.37 -11.01 -5.79
C GLN A 143 3.12 -10.47 -6.49
N LEU A 144 3.25 -9.59 -7.49
CA LEU A 144 2.10 -9.14 -8.28
C LEU A 144 1.41 -10.31 -8.99
N SER A 145 2.18 -11.24 -9.58
CA SER A 145 1.61 -12.46 -10.16
C SER A 145 0.89 -13.35 -9.14
N ARG A 146 1.38 -13.42 -7.89
CA ARG A 146 0.70 -14.15 -6.81
C ARG A 146 -0.61 -13.48 -6.38
N ILE A 147 -0.65 -12.14 -6.38
CA ILE A 147 -1.86 -11.37 -6.09
C ILE A 147 -2.89 -11.55 -7.21
N GLU A 148 -2.45 -11.49 -8.46
CA GLU A 148 -3.31 -11.77 -9.62
C GLU A 148 -3.98 -13.14 -9.50
N LYS A 149 -3.21 -14.21 -9.25
CA LYS A 149 -3.76 -15.56 -9.04
C LYS A 149 -4.70 -15.69 -7.84
N TYR A 150 -4.50 -14.86 -6.82
CA TYR A 150 -5.37 -14.82 -5.66
C TYR A 150 -6.70 -14.12 -6.01
N LEU A 151 -6.64 -13.00 -6.73
CA LEU A 151 -7.80 -12.20 -7.11
C LEU A 151 -8.58 -12.77 -8.30
N SER A 152 -7.95 -13.55 -9.16
CA SER A 152 -8.60 -14.15 -10.34
C SER A 152 -9.80 -15.01 -9.96
N LYS A 153 -9.79 -15.60 -8.76
CA LYS A 153 -10.90 -16.38 -8.18
C LYS A 153 -12.13 -15.53 -7.86
N GLU A 154 -11.93 -14.26 -7.52
CA GLU A 154 -12.99 -13.31 -7.15
C GLU A 154 -13.34 -12.35 -8.29
N SER A 155 -12.58 -12.38 -9.39
CA SER A 155 -12.66 -11.40 -10.47
C SER A 155 -14.06 -11.29 -11.08
N SER A 156 -14.74 -12.42 -11.32
CA SER A 156 -16.12 -12.41 -11.84
C SER A 156 -17.09 -11.75 -10.87
N ARG A 157 -17.03 -12.11 -9.58
CA ARG A 157 -17.89 -11.53 -8.53
C ARG A 157 -17.70 -10.02 -8.42
N LEU A 158 -16.45 -9.57 -8.40
CA LEU A 158 -16.10 -8.14 -8.31
C LEU A 158 -16.63 -7.37 -9.52
N LYS A 159 -16.45 -7.90 -10.75
CA LYS A 159 -16.98 -7.29 -11.98
C LYS A 159 -18.50 -7.22 -11.98
N GLU A 160 -19.19 -8.29 -11.61
CA GLU A 160 -20.66 -8.34 -11.55
C GLU A 160 -21.24 -7.31 -10.56
N LYS A 161 -20.53 -7.05 -9.46
CA LYS A 161 -20.93 -6.05 -8.46
C LYS A 161 -20.46 -4.62 -8.76
N GLY A 162 -19.63 -4.43 -9.80
CA GLY A 162 -18.97 -3.14 -10.04
C GLY A 162 -18.01 -2.74 -8.92
N GLU A 163 -17.47 -3.72 -8.19
CA GLU A 163 -16.53 -3.52 -7.10
C GLU A 163 -15.07 -3.69 -7.58
N PHE A 164 -14.12 -3.13 -6.84
CA PHE A 164 -12.69 -3.31 -7.09
C PHE A 164 -11.89 -3.56 -5.81
N VAL A 165 -10.68 -4.12 -5.97
CA VAL A 165 -9.69 -4.21 -4.89
C VAL A 165 -8.62 -3.13 -5.09
N GLY A 166 -8.39 -2.30 -4.07
CA GLY A 166 -7.27 -1.35 -4.07
C GLY A 166 -5.96 -2.07 -3.77
N VAL A 167 -4.96 -1.99 -4.65
CA VAL A 167 -3.64 -2.59 -4.47
C VAL A 167 -2.61 -1.49 -4.32
N VAL A 168 -2.15 -1.25 -3.09
CA VAL A 168 -1.12 -0.25 -2.79
C VAL A 168 0.25 -0.95 -2.76
N VAL A 169 1.12 -0.60 -3.69
CA VAL A 169 2.45 -1.18 -3.84
C VAL A 169 3.50 -0.21 -3.33
N CYS A 170 4.08 -0.52 -2.17
CA CYS A 170 5.12 0.28 -1.54
C CYS A 170 6.48 -0.26 -1.94
N THR A 171 7.30 0.55 -2.60
CA THR A 171 8.59 0.14 -3.14
C THR A 171 9.58 1.31 -3.14
N GLN A 172 10.86 1.04 -2.88
CA GLN A 172 11.91 2.05 -2.95
C GLN A 172 12.69 2.06 -4.27
N GLY A 173 12.40 1.15 -5.19
CA GLY A 173 13.19 1.02 -6.41
C GLY A 173 12.65 0.07 -7.45
N VAL A 174 13.36 0.01 -8.58
CA VAL A 174 13.12 -0.96 -9.66
C VAL A 174 13.29 -2.39 -9.11
N PRO A 175 12.39 -3.33 -9.44
CA PRO A 175 12.39 -4.67 -8.89
C PRO A 175 13.59 -5.51 -9.30
N THR A 176 13.86 -6.55 -8.50
CA THR A 176 14.80 -7.63 -8.83
C THR A 176 14.04 -8.92 -9.14
N ASP A 177 14.72 -9.95 -9.62
CA ASP A 177 14.19 -11.32 -9.53
C ASP A 177 14.39 -11.90 -8.12
N ASP A 178 13.97 -13.15 -7.91
CA ASP A 178 14.12 -13.88 -6.63
C ASP A 178 15.60 -14.12 -6.24
N ARG A 179 16.55 -13.91 -7.17
CA ARG A 179 18.00 -14.07 -6.96
C ARG A 179 18.71 -12.73 -6.78
N GLY A 180 17.99 -11.61 -6.86
CA GLY A 180 18.56 -10.27 -6.77
C GLY A 180 19.13 -9.72 -8.07
N ASN A 181 18.93 -10.40 -9.20
CA ASN A 181 19.34 -9.89 -10.51
C ASN A 181 18.45 -8.73 -10.92
N LYS A 182 19.05 -7.82 -11.70
CA LYS A 182 18.39 -6.67 -12.32
C LYS A 182 18.59 -6.74 -13.83
N GLY A 183 17.81 -5.97 -14.58
CA GLY A 183 18.01 -5.79 -16.02
C GLY A 183 16.71 -5.87 -16.80
N HIS A 184 16.85 -5.82 -18.13
CA HIS A 184 15.72 -5.71 -19.05
C HIS A 184 14.69 -6.84 -18.89
N GLU A 185 15.13 -8.10 -18.77
CA GLU A 185 14.21 -9.24 -18.62
C GLU A 185 13.43 -9.20 -17.30
N VAL A 186 14.06 -8.79 -16.19
CA VAL A 186 13.39 -8.64 -14.90
C VAL A 186 12.31 -7.55 -14.96
N VAL A 187 12.62 -6.42 -15.59
CA VAL A 187 11.68 -5.33 -15.81
C VAL A 187 10.52 -5.78 -16.70
N LYS A 188 10.82 -6.51 -17.78
CA LYS A 188 9.80 -7.05 -18.69
C LYS A 188 8.85 -8.02 -17.99
N ASP A 189 9.37 -8.90 -17.14
CA ASP A 189 8.56 -9.83 -16.34
C ASP A 189 7.72 -9.11 -15.29
N PHE A 190 8.27 -8.05 -14.68
CA PHE A 190 7.52 -7.17 -13.79
C PHE A 190 6.37 -6.46 -14.52
N VAL A 191 6.63 -5.82 -15.65
CA VAL A 191 5.60 -5.13 -16.46
C VAL A 191 4.53 -6.11 -16.94
N LYS A 192 4.92 -7.33 -17.35
CA LYS A 192 3.96 -8.39 -17.70
C LYS A 192 3.07 -8.77 -16.53
N SER A 193 3.64 -8.88 -15.33
CA SER A 193 2.89 -9.20 -14.11
C SER A 193 1.94 -8.07 -13.70
N LEU A 194 2.39 -6.82 -13.86
CA LEU A 194 1.57 -5.63 -13.63
C LEU A 194 0.39 -5.56 -14.61
N ALA A 195 0.64 -5.73 -15.91
CA ALA A 195 -0.40 -5.76 -16.95
C ALA A 195 -1.42 -6.89 -16.74
N SER A 196 -0.96 -8.06 -16.27
CA SER A 196 -1.85 -9.18 -15.93
C SER A 196 -2.74 -8.85 -14.72
N LEU A 197 -2.18 -8.18 -13.71
CA LEU A 197 -2.92 -7.76 -12.53
C LEU A 197 -3.93 -6.66 -12.87
N SER A 198 -3.56 -5.68 -13.70
CA SER A 198 -4.45 -4.58 -14.11
C SER A 198 -5.62 -5.02 -15.00
N ALA A 199 -5.59 -6.23 -15.57
CA ALA A 199 -6.72 -6.82 -16.26
C ALA A 199 -7.83 -7.36 -15.30
N SER A 200 -7.53 -7.44 -14.00
CA SER A 200 -8.49 -7.73 -12.94
C SER A 200 -9.19 -6.44 -12.45
N PRO A 201 -10.32 -6.52 -11.73
CA PRO A 201 -11.00 -5.35 -11.19
C PRO A 201 -10.22 -4.82 -9.97
N VAL A 202 -9.10 -4.16 -10.26
CA VAL A 202 -8.19 -3.59 -9.28
C VAL A 202 -7.90 -2.12 -9.60
N LYS A 203 -7.58 -1.35 -8.57
CA LYS A 203 -6.93 -0.05 -8.72
C LYS A 203 -5.54 -0.15 -8.11
N ILE A 204 -4.50 0.00 -8.92
CA ILE A 204 -3.11 -0.17 -8.47
C ILE A 204 -2.54 1.21 -8.18
N ILE A 205 -1.94 1.38 -7.01
CA ILE A 205 -1.30 2.62 -6.58
C ILE A 205 0.13 2.28 -6.20
N PHE A 206 1.12 2.84 -6.87
CA PHE A 206 2.50 2.79 -6.42
C PHE A 206 2.76 3.91 -5.43
N ARG A 207 3.26 3.56 -4.24
CA ARG A 207 3.80 4.53 -3.29
C ARG A 207 5.32 4.38 -3.28
N LEU A 208 6.00 5.38 -3.82
CA LEU A 208 7.46 5.36 -3.87
C LEU A 208 8.03 5.75 -2.52
N CYS A 209 8.97 4.94 -2.04
CA CYS A 209 9.68 5.16 -0.78
C CYS A 209 11.11 5.66 -1.07
N THR A 210 11.26 6.52 -2.08
CA THR A 210 12.56 7.04 -2.52
C THR A 210 12.40 8.38 -3.24
N ASP A 211 13.37 9.25 -3.07
CA ASP A 211 13.51 10.49 -3.85
C ASP A 211 14.51 10.31 -5.01
N ASN A 212 14.54 9.12 -5.62
CA ASN A 212 15.46 8.86 -6.72
C ASN A 212 14.73 9.13 -8.02
N ASP A 213 15.07 10.23 -8.69
CA ASP A 213 14.46 10.66 -9.96
C ASP A 213 14.38 9.53 -10.98
N GLN A 214 15.40 8.68 -11.11
CA GLN A 214 15.39 7.57 -12.06
C GLN A 214 14.33 6.50 -11.73
N VAL A 215 14.03 6.31 -10.44
CA VAL A 215 12.96 5.40 -9.99
C VAL A 215 11.61 6.06 -10.21
N VAL A 216 11.48 7.34 -9.87
CA VAL A 216 10.27 8.13 -10.08
C VAL A 216 9.90 8.15 -11.57
N ASP A 217 10.84 8.51 -12.45
CA ASP A 217 10.69 8.49 -13.90
C ASP A 217 10.29 7.11 -14.44
N PHE A 218 10.88 6.04 -13.88
CA PHE A 218 10.53 4.68 -14.26
C PHE A 218 9.05 4.38 -13.98
N TYR A 219 8.54 4.73 -12.79
CA TYR A 219 7.15 4.48 -12.43
C TYR A 219 6.18 5.44 -13.12
N ASN A 220 6.54 6.71 -13.31
CA ASN A 220 5.74 7.68 -14.07
C ASN A 220 5.59 7.25 -15.54
N THR A 221 6.62 6.60 -16.12
CA THR A 221 6.53 5.99 -17.45
C THR A 221 5.54 4.82 -17.49
N LEU A 222 5.35 4.11 -16.38
CA LEU A 222 4.37 3.03 -16.27
C LEU A 222 2.93 3.55 -16.11
N ASP A 223 2.74 4.61 -15.34
CA ASP A 223 1.44 5.30 -15.20
C ASP A 223 0.96 5.85 -16.55
N ALA A 224 1.87 6.50 -17.30
CA ALA A 224 1.56 6.99 -18.66
C ALA A 224 1.29 5.88 -19.69
N ASN A 225 1.53 4.60 -19.35
CA ASN A 225 1.33 3.50 -20.26
C ASN A 225 -0.12 3.00 -20.19
N GLU A 226 -0.89 3.23 -21.26
CA GLU A 226 -2.30 2.81 -21.37
C GLU A 226 -2.54 1.31 -21.10
N LYS A 227 -1.51 0.46 -21.20
CA LYS A 227 -1.61 -0.98 -20.91
C LYS A 227 -1.57 -1.31 -19.41
N CYS A 228 -1.14 -0.38 -18.56
CA CYS A 228 -1.01 -0.54 -17.12
C CYS A 228 -1.75 0.59 -16.41
N ALA A 229 -3.01 0.35 -16.01
CA ALA A 229 -3.74 1.32 -15.20
C ALA A 229 -3.20 1.31 -13.76
N CYS A 230 -2.29 2.23 -13.45
CA CYS A 230 -1.77 2.42 -12.09
C CYS A 230 -1.47 3.89 -11.80
N ASP A 231 -1.84 4.37 -10.63
CA ASP A 231 -1.47 5.71 -10.16
C ASP A 231 -0.11 5.66 -9.45
N VAL A 232 0.69 6.72 -9.53
CA VAL A 232 1.96 6.86 -8.79
C VAL A 232 1.84 8.00 -7.78
N LEU A 233 2.19 7.72 -6.53
CA LEU A 233 2.30 8.68 -5.45
C LEU A 233 3.77 8.78 -5.05
N ASP A 234 4.32 9.98 -5.17
CA ASP A 234 5.66 10.31 -4.68
C ASP A 234 5.64 10.49 -3.15
N ASP A 235 6.83 10.61 -2.55
CA ASP A 235 6.88 10.88 -1.12
C ASP A 235 6.20 12.22 -0.81
N PHE A 236 5.54 12.27 0.35
CA PHE A 236 4.72 13.39 0.81
C PHE A 236 5.48 14.71 0.82
N TRP A 237 6.82 14.69 0.87
CA TRP A 237 7.68 15.86 0.83
C TRP A 237 8.18 16.23 -0.56
N GLY A 238 8.26 15.27 -1.50
CA GLY A 238 8.59 15.54 -2.90
C GLY A 238 7.50 16.33 -3.62
N GLU A 239 6.23 16.19 -3.19
CA GLU A 239 5.10 16.95 -3.75
C GLU A 239 5.00 18.40 -3.25
N VAL A 240 5.83 18.82 -2.28
CA VAL A 240 5.76 20.15 -1.63
C VAL A 240 6.99 21.02 -1.93
N SER A 241 7.90 20.55 -2.80
CA SER A 241 9.09 21.29 -3.22
C SER A 241 8.88 22.11 -4.50
#